data_AF-A0A538R165-F1
#
_entry.id   AF-A0A538R165-F1
#
_cell.length_a   1.000
_cell.length_b   1.000
_cell.length_c   1.000
_cell.angle_alpha   90.00
_cell.angle_beta   90.00
_cell.angle_gamma   90.00
#
_symmetry.space_group_name_H-M   'P 1'
#
loop_
_entity.id
_entity.type
_entity.pdbx_description
1 polymer ?
#
loop_
_entity_poly.entity_id
_entity_poly.type
_entity_poly.pdbx_seq_one_letter_code
_entity_poly.pdbx_strand_id
1 'polypeptide(L)'
;ADIVAYLERVWPEPALYPAEHGAWVHARAWERCADTLIDPILTNVSYWRWALREDGLPDEVLAGARGDLEGVYAALERDLGGGDFVSGAALSVADVALFPHLTATRGVGVGYDAGRFPRLHGWLKRLRVIEVFADDLRRTAGFVAELPHSTGYERRKIFWRGDRIEWMLACGQHDWLMREIAADRVLWPGPGIPGPGIPGPRGATTERG
;
A
#
# COMPACT_ATOMS: atom_id res chain seq x y z
N ALA A 1 -4.99 4.31 -7.75
CA ALA A 1 -5.02 5.33 -8.83
C ALA A 1 -6.37 6.04 -9.03
N ASP A 2 -7.47 5.37 -9.44
CA ASP A 2 -8.65 6.07 -10.00
C ASP A 2 -9.39 7.00 -9.03
N ILE A 3 -9.48 6.63 -7.75
CA ILE A 3 -10.09 7.49 -6.72
C ILE A 3 -9.28 8.78 -6.57
N VAL A 4 -7.95 8.68 -6.47
CA VAL A 4 -7.08 9.86 -6.33
C VAL A 4 -7.15 10.74 -7.58
N ALA A 5 -7.19 10.14 -8.77
CA ALA A 5 -7.37 10.90 -10.02
C ALA A 5 -8.73 11.62 -10.09
N TYR A 6 -9.80 10.99 -9.58
CA TYR A 6 -11.09 11.65 -9.42
C TYR A 6 -11.03 12.82 -8.43
N LEU A 7 -10.38 12.62 -7.28
CA LEU A 7 -10.24 13.67 -6.27
C LEU A 7 -9.46 14.87 -6.82
N GLU A 8 -8.34 14.66 -7.51
CA GLU A 8 -7.57 15.74 -8.14
C GLU A 8 -8.40 16.52 -9.16
N ARG A 9 -9.29 15.84 -9.90
CA ARG A 9 -10.16 16.48 -10.89
C ARG A 9 -11.25 17.33 -10.25
N VAL A 10 -11.83 16.88 -9.13
CA VAL A 10 -12.96 17.56 -8.48
C VAL A 10 -12.49 18.61 -7.47
N TRP A 11 -11.35 18.38 -6.82
CA TRP A 11 -10.71 19.25 -5.85
C TRP A 11 -9.22 19.41 -6.20
N PRO A 12 -8.88 20.29 -7.15
CA PRO A 12 -7.51 20.45 -7.64
C PRO A 12 -6.56 21.13 -6.64
N GLU A 13 -7.08 21.68 -5.53
CA GLU A 13 -6.27 22.30 -4.48
C GLU A 13 -6.57 21.68 -3.11
N PRO A 14 -5.53 21.27 -2.35
CA PRO A 14 -4.12 21.25 -2.74
C PRO A 14 -3.82 20.15 -3.77
N ALA A 15 -3.00 20.46 -4.78
CA ALA A 15 -2.61 19.50 -5.81
C ALA A 15 -1.71 18.39 -5.24
N LEU A 16 -2.05 17.13 -5.51
CA LEU A 16 -1.20 15.98 -5.14
C LEU A 16 -0.26 15.56 -6.27
N TYR A 17 -0.55 15.97 -7.50
CA TYR A 17 0.33 15.70 -8.63
C TYR A 17 1.22 16.90 -8.92
N PRO A 18 2.56 16.74 -8.94
CA PRO A 18 3.47 17.83 -9.28
C PRO A 18 3.18 18.43 -10.66
N ALA A 19 3.31 19.74 -10.80
CA ALA A 19 3.14 20.43 -12.09
C ALA A 19 4.34 20.23 -13.04
N GLU A 20 5.54 20.02 -12.48
CA GLU A 20 6.73 19.71 -13.28
C GLU A 20 6.64 18.27 -13.79
N HIS A 21 6.84 18.09 -15.11
CA HIS A 21 6.58 16.83 -15.79
C HIS A 21 7.46 15.67 -15.30
N GLY A 22 8.74 15.92 -15.01
CA GLY A 22 9.64 14.92 -14.45
C GLY A 22 9.21 14.45 -13.07
N ALA A 23 8.93 15.38 -12.16
CA ALA A 23 8.40 15.13 -10.83
C ALA A 23 7.05 14.40 -10.88
N TRP A 24 6.20 14.74 -11.84
CA TRP A 24 4.92 14.06 -12.07
C TRP A 24 5.11 12.58 -12.42
N VAL A 25 5.97 12.29 -13.42
CA VAL A 25 6.25 10.91 -13.84
C VAL A 25 6.89 10.11 -12.70
N HIS A 26 7.82 10.74 -11.98
CA HIS A 26 8.48 10.15 -10.83
C HIS A 26 7.47 9.81 -9.72
N ALA A 27 6.55 10.72 -9.40
CA ALA A 27 5.53 10.50 -8.39
C ALA A 27 4.60 9.33 -8.75
N ARG A 28 4.16 9.28 -10.01
CA ARG A 28 3.36 8.17 -10.55
C ARG A 28 4.11 6.84 -10.58
N ALA A 29 5.43 6.85 -10.77
CA ALA A 29 6.25 5.65 -10.73
C ALA A 29 6.32 5.07 -9.31
N TRP A 30 6.48 5.94 -8.31
CA TRP A 30 6.45 5.55 -6.90
C TRP A 30 5.08 5.07 -6.43
N GLU A 31 3.99 5.71 -6.86
CA GLU A 31 2.63 5.20 -6.61
C GLU A 31 2.44 3.80 -7.18
N ARG A 32 2.87 3.55 -8.44
CA ARG A 32 2.81 2.21 -9.01
C ARG A 32 3.70 1.22 -8.26
N CYS A 33 4.91 1.61 -7.87
CA CYS A 33 5.80 0.75 -7.08
C CYS A 33 5.16 0.36 -5.74
N ALA A 34 4.49 1.31 -5.06
CA ALA A 34 3.73 1.02 -3.87
C ALA A 34 2.63 -0.02 -4.14
N ASP A 35 1.81 0.19 -5.17
CA ASP A 35 0.67 -0.69 -5.50
C ASP A 35 1.09 -2.09 -6.01
N THR A 36 2.21 -2.20 -6.72
CA THR A 36 2.59 -3.43 -7.46
C THR A 36 3.76 -4.20 -6.88
N LEU A 37 4.52 -3.60 -5.95
CA LEU A 37 5.63 -4.27 -5.29
C LEU A 37 5.48 -4.24 -3.76
N ILE A 38 5.38 -3.05 -3.18
CA ILE A 38 5.42 -2.89 -1.72
C ILE A 38 4.15 -3.47 -1.08
N ASP A 39 2.96 -3.12 -1.58
CA ASP A 39 1.70 -3.64 -1.06
C ASP A 39 1.61 -5.17 -1.18
N PRO A 40 1.88 -5.80 -2.34
CA PRO A 40 1.93 -7.25 -2.45
C PRO A 40 2.85 -7.93 -1.44
N ILE A 41 4.08 -7.43 -1.28
CA ILE A 41 5.05 -7.96 -0.31
C ILE A 41 4.47 -7.90 1.11
N LEU A 42 4.03 -6.71 1.54
CA LEU A 42 3.57 -6.51 2.92
C LEU A 42 2.30 -7.28 3.20
N THR A 43 1.35 -7.27 2.27
CA THR A 43 0.09 -7.98 2.39
C THR A 43 0.34 -9.48 2.47
N ASN A 44 1.18 -10.05 1.60
CA ASN A 44 1.51 -11.47 1.63
C ASN A 44 2.17 -11.90 2.94
N VAL A 45 3.20 -11.17 3.38
CA VAL A 45 3.86 -11.45 4.67
C VAL A 45 2.89 -11.29 5.85
N SER A 46 1.96 -10.34 5.77
CA SER A 46 0.98 -10.10 6.85
C SER A 46 0.04 -11.27 7.10
N TYR A 47 -0.18 -12.17 6.13
CA TYR A 47 -1.12 -13.29 6.30
C TYR A 47 -0.79 -14.18 7.49
N TRP A 48 0.49 -14.34 7.83
CA TRP A 48 0.93 -15.09 9.01
C TRP A 48 0.81 -14.32 10.33
N ARG A 49 0.29 -13.10 10.31
CA ARG A 49 0.05 -12.28 11.50
C ARG A 49 -1.42 -12.26 11.92
N TRP A 50 -2.35 -12.36 10.97
CA TRP A 50 -3.78 -12.16 11.25
C TRP A 50 -4.70 -13.28 10.78
N ALA A 51 -4.30 -14.05 9.77
CA ALA A 51 -5.10 -15.17 9.28
C ALA A 51 -5.07 -16.33 10.27
N LEU A 52 -6.17 -17.07 10.33
CA LEU A 52 -6.26 -18.32 11.09
C LEU A 52 -5.58 -19.42 10.28
N ARG A 53 -4.35 -19.74 10.68
CA ARG A 53 -3.51 -20.74 10.01
C ARG A 53 -2.55 -21.40 11.00
N GLU A 54 -2.16 -22.63 10.70
CA GLU A 54 -1.32 -23.47 11.57
C GLU A 54 0.14 -23.51 11.11
N ASP A 55 0.42 -23.07 9.88
CA ASP A 55 1.76 -22.94 9.33
C ASP A 55 2.44 -21.62 9.77
N GLY A 56 3.76 -21.66 9.88
CA GLY A 56 4.59 -20.47 10.09
C GLY A 56 4.94 -19.76 8.77
N LEU A 57 5.32 -18.48 8.87
CA LEU A 57 5.84 -17.73 7.73
C LEU A 57 7.11 -18.42 7.20
N PRO A 58 7.17 -18.83 5.92
CA PRO A 58 8.37 -19.44 5.36
C PRO A 58 9.55 -18.47 5.37
N ASP A 59 10.74 -18.97 5.69
CA ASP A 59 11.96 -18.16 5.74
C ASP A 59 12.30 -17.57 4.37
N GLU A 60 12.01 -18.29 3.27
CA GLU A 60 12.24 -17.83 1.91
C GLU A 60 11.35 -16.65 1.54
N VAL A 61 10.11 -16.62 2.04
CA VAL A 61 9.19 -15.49 1.86
C VAL A 61 9.72 -14.27 2.61
N LEU A 62 10.16 -14.45 3.85
CA LEU A 62 10.72 -13.36 4.63
C LEU A 62 12.04 -12.84 4.04
N ALA A 63 12.88 -13.74 3.53
CA ALA A 63 14.13 -13.40 2.86
C ALA A 63 13.88 -12.65 1.54
N GLY A 64 12.95 -13.11 0.71
CA GLY A 64 12.52 -12.43 -0.51
C GLY A 64 11.99 -11.03 -0.23
N ALA A 65 11.10 -10.90 0.77
CA ALA A 65 10.56 -9.61 1.18
C ALA A 65 11.65 -8.63 1.62
N ARG A 66 12.62 -9.10 2.41
CA ARG A 66 13.76 -8.28 2.83
C ARG A 66 14.63 -7.87 1.63
N GLY A 67 14.89 -8.78 0.71
CA GLY A 67 15.71 -8.52 -0.49
C GLY A 67 15.09 -7.46 -1.41
N ASP A 68 13.80 -7.58 -1.71
CA ASP A 68 13.11 -6.64 -2.59
C ASP A 68 12.94 -5.26 -1.92
N LEU A 69 12.52 -5.23 -0.65
CA LEU A 69 12.31 -3.98 0.08
C LEU A 69 13.62 -3.25 0.37
N GLU A 70 14.74 -3.96 0.50
CA GLU A 70 16.07 -3.37 0.60
C GLU A 70 16.38 -2.47 -0.61
N GLY A 71 16.04 -2.93 -1.83
CA GLY A 71 16.15 -2.12 -3.05
C GLY A 71 15.25 -0.89 -3.03
N VAL A 72 14.01 -1.04 -2.52
CA VAL A 72 13.07 0.07 -2.33
C VAL A 72 13.64 1.11 -1.36
N TYR A 73 14.15 0.69 -0.20
CA TYR A 73 14.72 1.58 0.80
C TYR A 73 15.93 2.36 0.26
N ALA A 74 16.82 1.68 -0.46
CA ALA A 74 17.97 2.33 -1.08
C ALA A 74 17.56 3.34 -2.16
N ALA A 75 16.52 3.05 -2.95
CA ALA A 75 15.99 3.98 -3.94
C ALA A 75 15.35 5.22 -3.29
N LEU A 76 14.55 5.04 -2.23
CA LEU A 76 13.96 6.15 -1.48
C LEU A 76 15.02 7.02 -0.80
N GLU A 77 16.06 6.42 -0.21
CA GLU A 77 17.17 7.15 0.40
C GLU A 77 17.92 8.04 -0.61
N ARG A 78 18.05 7.56 -1.85
CA ARG A 78 18.61 8.35 -2.96
C ARG A 78 17.67 9.48 -3.35
N ASP A 79 16.39 9.20 -3.58
CA ASP A 79 15.44 10.18 -4.12
C ASP A 79 15.13 11.29 -3.07
N LEU A 80 15.10 10.94 -1.79
CA LEU A 80 15.03 11.88 -0.66
C LEU A 80 16.34 12.67 -0.44
N GLY A 81 17.41 12.35 -1.16
CA GLY A 81 18.62 13.17 -1.19
C GLY A 81 18.39 14.54 -1.82
N GLY A 82 17.32 14.70 -2.61
CA GLY A 82 16.98 15.93 -3.32
C GLY A 82 16.05 16.89 -2.57
N GLY A 83 15.46 16.51 -1.43
CA GLY A 83 14.51 17.36 -0.72
C GLY A 83 13.73 16.67 0.39
N ASP A 84 12.67 17.34 0.85
CA ASP A 84 11.85 16.89 1.99
C ASP A 84 10.75 15.86 1.62
N PHE A 85 10.44 15.73 0.33
CA PHE A 85 9.41 14.83 -0.22
C PHE A 85 9.97 14.02 -1.38
N VAL A 86 9.34 12.87 -1.68
CA VAL A 86 9.91 11.87 -2.61
C VAL A 86 10.02 12.39 -4.04
N SER A 87 9.06 13.21 -4.49
CA SER A 87 8.92 13.59 -5.90
C SER A 87 8.76 15.10 -6.09
N GLY A 88 9.65 15.89 -5.49
CA GLY A 88 9.71 17.34 -5.69
C GLY A 88 9.76 18.13 -4.39
N ALA A 89 9.41 19.41 -4.48
CA ALA A 89 9.51 20.35 -3.35
C ALA A 89 8.34 20.27 -2.36
N ALA A 90 7.25 19.57 -2.71
CA ALA A 90 6.03 19.48 -1.91
C ALA A 90 5.52 18.04 -1.83
N LEU A 91 4.64 17.79 -0.86
CA LEU A 91 3.93 16.52 -0.70
C LEU A 91 3.20 16.15 -1.99
N SER A 92 3.31 14.88 -2.38
CA SER A 92 2.74 14.37 -3.62
C SER A 92 2.02 13.04 -3.41
N VAL A 93 1.39 12.53 -4.47
CA VAL A 93 0.80 11.18 -4.48
C VAL A 93 1.81 10.07 -4.12
N ALA A 94 3.10 10.26 -4.41
CA ALA A 94 4.13 9.29 -4.02
C ALA A 94 4.22 9.17 -2.51
N ASP A 95 4.23 10.29 -1.80
CA ASP A 95 4.33 10.31 -0.33
C ASP A 95 3.09 9.66 0.29
N VAL A 96 1.91 9.97 -0.24
CA VAL A 96 0.63 9.40 0.19
C VAL A 96 0.57 7.90 -0.03
N ALA A 97 1.06 7.40 -1.17
CA ALA A 97 1.08 5.98 -1.49
C ALA A 97 2.10 5.21 -0.64
N LEU A 98 3.30 5.76 -0.44
CA LEU A 98 4.40 5.07 0.23
C LEU A 98 4.25 5.01 1.76
N PHE A 99 3.75 6.09 2.37
CA PHE A 99 3.71 6.25 3.82
C PHE A 99 3.04 5.10 4.59
N PRO A 100 1.80 4.67 4.26
CA PRO A 100 1.10 3.64 5.04
C PRO A 100 1.85 2.31 5.01
N HIS A 101 2.34 1.92 3.83
CA HIS A 101 3.12 0.69 3.64
C HIS A 101 4.43 0.72 4.43
N LEU A 102 5.22 1.78 4.29
CA LEU A 102 6.53 1.87 4.93
C LEU A 102 6.44 1.93 6.46
N THR A 103 5.34 2.47 7.01
CA THR A 103 5.07 2.39 8.45
C THR A 103 4.75 0.98 8.92
N ALA A 104 4.09 0.15 8.10
CA ALA A 104 3.73 -1.22 8.46
C ALA A 104 4.90 -2.21 8.45
N THR A 105 6.00 -1.91 7.73
CA THR A 105 7.16 -2.80 7.53
C THR A 105 7.72 -3.40 8.84
N ARG A 106 7.86 -2.58 9.89
CA ARG A 106 8.35 -3.06 11.20
C ARG A 106 7.40 -4.06 11.85
N GLY A 107 6.10 -3.84 11.73
CA GLY A 107 5.07 -4.72 12.31
C GLY A 107 5.07 -6.13 11.71
N VAL A 108 5.49 -6.26 10.46
CA VAL A 108 5.59 -7.57 9.77
C VAL A 108 7.02 -8.13 9.74
N GLY A 109 8.01 -7.40 10.29
CA GLY A 109 9.37 -7.89 10.49
C GLY A 109 10.35 -7.62 9.33
N VAL A 110 10.02 -6.69 8.43
CA VAL A 110 10.83 -6.33 7.24
C VAL A 110 11.26 -4.86 7.24
N GLY A 111 11.27 -4.23 8.42
CA GLY A 111 11.64 -2.83 8.57
C GLY A 111 13.09 -2.53 8.16
N TYR A 112 13.33 -1.29 7.76
CA TYR A 112 14.64 -0.78 7.38
C TYR A 112 15.48 -0.38 8.62
N ASP A 113 16.80 -0.26 8.43
CA ASP A 113 17.72 0.28 9.43
C ASP A 113 17.79 1.82 9.30
N ALA A 114 17.39 2.54 10.36
CA ALA A 114 17.38 4.00 10.38
C ALA A 114 18.80 4.61 10.34
N GLY A 115 19.83 3.92 10.81
CA GLY A 115 21.22 4.37 10.72
C GLY A 115 21.75 4.27 9.29
N ARG A 116 21.25 3.30 8.52
CA ARG A 116 21.62 3.08 7.12
C ARG A 116 20.82 3.95 6.14
N PHE A 117 19.56 4.23 6.46
CA PHE A 117 18.65 5.03 5.64
C PHE A 117 18.13 6.27 6.41
N PRO A 118 19.02 7.22 6.77
CA PRO A 118 18.66 8.35 7.61
C PRO A 118 17.70 9.34 6.94
N ARG A 119 17.73 9.52 5.61
CA ARG A 119 16.79 10.42 4.92
C ARG A 119 15.41 9.80 4.84
N LEU A 120 15.31 8.50 4.52
CA LEU A 120 14.06 7.75 4.62
C LEU A 120 13.47 7.84 6.02
N HIS A 121 14.31 7.68 7.04
CA HIS A 121 13.88 7.80 8.43
C HIS A 121 13.37 9.22 8.76
N GLY A 122 14.09 10.24 8.31
CA GLY A 122 13.71 11.64 8.47
C GLY A 122 12.39 11.99 7.79
N TRP A 123 12.21 11.54 6.54
CA TRP A 123 10.97 11.69 5.77
C TRP A 123 9.78 11.04 6.49
N LEU A 124 9.91 9.80 6.98
CA LEU A 124 8.85 9.14 7.74
C LEU A 124 8.48 9.91 9.02
N LYS A 125 9.48 10.45 9.73
CA LYS A 125 9.24 11.30 10.91
C LYS A 125 8.49 12.58 10.56
N ARG A 126 8.87 13.22 9.45
CA ARG A 126 8.21 14.44 8.94
C ARG A 126 6.76 14.19 8.60
N LEU A 127 6.46 13.12 7.85
CA LEU A 127 5.08 12.81 7.48
C LEU A 127 4.20 12.47 8.69
N ARG A 128 4.74 11.74 9.68
CA ARG A 128 4.00 11.36 10.91
C ARG A 128 3.40 12.52 11.71
N VAL A 129 3.92 13.74 11.56
CA VAL A 129 3.41 14.92 12.29
C VAL A 129 2.44 15.76 11.48
N ILE A 130 2.25 15.47 10.18
CA ILE A 130 1.20 16.07 9.38
C ILE A 130 -0.12 15.40 9.76
N GLU A 131 -1.16 16.21 10.01
CA GLU A 131 -2.43 15.77 10.58
C GLU A 131 -3.04 14.56 9.86
N VAL A 132 -3.15 14.59 8.53
CA VAL A 132 -3.77 13.50 7.76
C VAL A 132 -3.07 12.14 7.96
N PHE A 133 -1.74 12.12 8.04
CA PHE A 133 -0.99 10.89 8.28
C PHE A 133 -1.05 10.47 9.75
N ALA A 134 -1.00 11.42 10.67
CA ALA A 134 -1.18 11.12 12.10
C ALA A 134 -2.56 10.50 12.37
N ASP A 135 -3.60 10.98 11.68
CA ASP A 135 -4.96 10.47 11.75
C ASP A 135 -5.08 9.07 11.18
N ASP A 136 -4.49 8.83 10.00
CA ASP A 136 -4.40 7.50 9.38
C ASP A 136 -3.75 6.50 10.34
N LEU A 137 -2.59 6.84 10.92
CA LEU A 137 -1.91 5.98 11.89
C LEU A 137 -2.77 5.65 13.12
N ARG A 138 -3.56 6.61 13.62
CA ARG A 138 -4.48 6.34 14.75
C ARG A 138 -5.59 5.37 14.34
N ARG A 139 -6.15 5.53 13.14
CA ARG A 139 -7.17 4.62 12.59
C ARG A 139 -6.60 3.22 12.37
N THR A 140 -5.42 3.10 11.78
CA THR A 140 -4.74 1.81 11.57
C THR A 140 -4.42 1.14 12.90
N ALA A 141 -3.91 1.87 13.89
CA ALA A 141 -3.64 1.32 15.22
C ALA A 141 -4.90 0.78 15.90
N GLY A 142 -6.01 1.53 15.83
CA GLY A 142 -7.31 1.07 16.31
C GLY A 142 -7.79 -0.19 15.59
N PHE A 143 -7.70 -0.22 14.25
CA PHE A 143 -8.05 -1.39 13.46
C PHE A 143 -7.24 -2.64 13.85
N VAL A 144 -5.91 -2.51 13.96
CA VAL A 144 -5.01 -3.62 14.32
C VAL A 144 -5.31 -4.15 15.73
N ALA A 145 -5.66 -3.28 16.67
CA ALA A 145 -6.03 -3.68 18.03
C ALA A 145 -7.35 -4.48 18.07
N GLU A 146 -8.31 -4.14 17.21
CA GLU A 146 -9.61 -4.82 17.13
C GLU A 146 -9.57 -6.11 16.29
N LEU A 147 -8.59 -6.25 15.40
CA LEU A 147 -8.50 -7.37 14.45
C LEU A 147 -8.60 -8.76 15.08
N PRO A 148 -7.98 -9.07 16.25
CA PRO A 148 -8.13 -10.38 16.89
C PRO A 148 -9.55 -10.69 17.35
N HIS A 149 -10.33 -9.66 17.70
CA HIS A 149 -11.68 -9.75 18.27
C HIS A 149 -12.79 -9.68 17.21
N SER A 150 -12.46 -9.23 16.00
CA SER A 150 -13.44 -9.11 14.92
C SER A 150 -13.90 -10.48 14.42
N THR A 151 -15.22 -10.68 14.42
CA THR A 151 -15.91 -11.81 13.78
C THR A 151 -16.41 -11.48 12.37
N GLY A 152 -16.29 -10.22 11.95
CA GLY A 152 -16.80 -9.71 10.67
C GLY A 152 -15.86 -9.87 9.48
N TYR A 153 -14.64 -10.38 9.69
CA TYR A 153 -13.64 -10.54 8.65
C TYR A 153 -13.38 -12.02 8.33
N GLU A 154 -13.28 -12.33 7.05
CA GLU A 154 -12.76 -13.62 6.58
C GLU A 154 -11.28 -13.73 6.97
N ARG A 155 -10.94 -14.76 7.74
CA ARG A 155 -9.59 -14.98 8.27
C ARG A 155 -9.01 -16.34 7.91
N ARG A 156 -9.81 -17.24 7.37
CA ARG A 156 -9.39 -18.59 6.98
C ARG A 156 -9.00 -18.64 5.51
N LYS A 157 -9.82 -18.05 4.63
CA LYS A 157 -9.56 -17.99 3.19
C LYS A 157 -8.88 -16.68 2.81
N ILE A 158 -7.82 -16.75 2.01
CA ILE A 158 -7.06 -15.58 1.58
C ILE A 158 -7.43 -15.21 0.15
N PHE A 159 -7.71 -13.94 -0.08
CA PHE A 159 -8.03 -13.42 -1.40
C PHE A 159 -6.75 -13.23 -2.22
N TRP A 160 -6.63 -13.89 -3.37
CA TRP A 160 -5.44 -13.86 -4.22
C TRP A 160 -5.72 -13.19 -5.57
N ARG A 161 -4.86 -12.24 -5.99
CA ARG A 161 -4.96 -11.55 -7.28
C ARG A 161 -3.63 -10.89 -7.68
N GLY A 162 -3.34 -10.91 -8.99
CA GLY A 162 -2.33 -10.05 -9.62
C GLY A 162 -0.95 -10.21 -8.99
N ASP A 163 -0.31 -9.09 -8.67
CA ASP A 163 1.06 -8.99 -8.18
C ASP A 163 1.29 -9.80 -6.89
N ARG A 164 0.25 -10.02 -6.07
CA ARG A 164 0.35 -10.89 -4.88
C ARG A 164 0.64 -12.34 -5.23
N ILE A 165 0.06 -12.85 -6.32
CA ILE A 165 0.31 -14.21 -6.80
C ILE A 165 1.69 -14.23 -7.46
N GLU A 166 1.97 -13.28 -8.34
CA GLU A 166 3.24 -13.17 -9.05
C GLU A 166 4.42 -13.19 -8.08
N TRP A 167 4.36 -12.37 -7.02
CA TRP A 167 5.41 -12.31 -6.02
C TRP A 167 5.58 -13.62 -5.24
N MET A 168 4.49 -14.29 -4.83
CA MET A 168 4.58 -15.59 -4.16
C MET A 168 5.25 -16.65 -5.05
N LEU A 169 4.93 -16.65 -6.35
CA LEU A 169 5.57 -17.55 -7.31
C LEU A 169 7.06 -17.22 -7.49
N ALA A 170 7.40 -15.93 -7.59
CA ALA A 170 8.78 -15.46 -7.69
C ALA A 170 9.63 -15.84 -6.45
N CYS A 171 9.04 -15.83 -5.26
CA CYS A 171 9.67 -16.31 -4.02
C CYS A 171 9.67 -17.84 -3.86
N GLY A 172 9.36 -18.59 -4.91
CA GLY A 172 9.42 -20.05 -4.92
C GLY A 172 8.26 -20.75 -4.20
N GLN A 173 7.19 -20.04 -3.84
CA GLN A 173 6.07 -20.59 -3.05
C GLN A 173 4.95 -21.20 -3.91
N HIS A 174 5.31 -21.76 -5.07
CA HIS A 174 4.35 -22.40 -5.98
C HIS A 174 3.65 -23.59 -5.31
N ASP A 175 4.41 -24.50 -4.69
CA ASP A 175 3.85 -25.66 -4.01
C ASP A 175 2.97 -25.27 -2.82
N TRP A 176 3.39 -24.25 -2.05
CA TRP A 176 2.60 -23.74 -0.94
C TRP A 176 1.25 -23.19 -1.42
N LEU A 177 1.25 -22.38 -2.49
CA LEU A 177 0.04 -21.81 -3.05
C LEU A 177 -0.89 -22.92 -3.57
N MET A 178 -0.35 -23.94 -4.26
CA MET A 178 -1.15 -25.06 -4.75
C MET A 178 -1.80 -25.86 -3.61
N ARG A 179 -1.10 -26.04 -2.48
CA ARG A 179 -1.70 -26.67 -1.29
C ARG A 179 -2.84 -25.85 -0.70
N GLU A 180 -2.70 -24.52 -0.63
CA GLU A 180 -3.77 -23.64 -0.14
C GLU A 180 -5.01 -23.68 -1.07
N ILE A 181 -4.80 -23.78 -2.38
CA ILE A 181 -5.88 -23.96 -3.36
C ILE A 181 -6.58 -25.30 -3.14
N ALA A 182 -5.82 -26.40 -3.07
CA ALA A 182 -6.37 -27.74 -2.87
C ALA A 182 -7.13 -27.89 -1.54
N ALA A 183 -6.71 -27.14 -0.52
CA ALA A 183 -7.34 -27.11 0.79
C ALA A 183 -8.56 -26.16 0.89
N ASP A 184 -9.02 -25.57 -0.23
CA ASP A 184 -10.11 -24.59 -0.27
C ASP A 184 -9.88 -23.39 0.67
N ARG A 185 -8.63 -22.89 0.71
CA ARG A 185 -8.21 -21.74 1.52
C ARG A 185 -7.99 -20.46 0.72
N VAL A 186 -8.45 -20.44 -0.52
CA VAL A 186 -8.29 -19.30 -1.42
C VAL A 186 -9.65 -18.69 -1.77
N LEU A 187 -9.66 -17.37 -1.91
CA LEU A 187 -10.73 -16.62 -2.59
C LEU A 187 -10.15 -16.00 -3.86
N TRP A 188 -10.94 -16.03 -4.93
CA TRP A 188 -10.58 -15.44 -6.20
C TRP A 188 -11.43 -14.20 -6.47
N PRO A 189 -10.88 -13.17 -7.14
CA PRO A 189 -11.72 -12.10 -7.66
C PRO A 189 -12.78 -12.69 -8.57
N GLY A 190 -14.01 -12.21 -8.42
CA GLY A 190 -15.03 -12.39 -9.45
C GLY A 190 -14.62 -11.70 -10.77
N PRO A 191 -15.50 -11.67 -11.78
CA PRO A 191 -15.17 -11.19 -13.13
C PRO A 191 -14.81 -9.70 -13.19
N GLY A 192 -14.92 -8.95 -12.09
CA GLY A 192 -14.52 -7.54 -12.02
C GLY A 192 -15.40 -6.63 -12.86
N ILE A 193 -16.63 -7.04 -13.17
CA ILE A 193 -17.58 -6.26 -13.96
C ILE A 193 -17.99 -5.03 -13.15
N PRO A 194 -17.75 -3.80 -13.63
CA PRO A 194 -18.18 -2.59 -12.94
C PRO A 194 -19.70 -2.56 -12.76
N GLY A 195 -20.15 -2.01 -11.64
CA GLY A 195 -21.57 -1.73 -11.44
C GLY A 195 -22.09 -0.70 -12.47
N PRO A 196 -23.42 -0.57 -12.64
CA PRO A 196 -24.00 0.48 -13.47
C PRO A 196 -23.49 1.85 -13.01
N GLY A 197 -23.18 2.73 -13.96
CA GLY A 197 -22.72 4.08 -13.66
C GLY A 197 -23.71 4.83 -12.76
N ILE A 198 -23.21 5.50 -11.73
CA ILE A 198 -24.04 6.34 -10.87
C ILE A 198 -24.49 7.54 -11.73
N PRO A 199 -25.81 7.80 -11.86
CA PRO A 199 -26.29 9.00 -12.55
C PRO A 199 -25.67 10.24 -11.90
N GLY A 200 -25.14 11.15 -12.71
CA GLY A 200 -24.56 12.40 -12.23
C GLY A 200 -25.55 13.17 -11.33
N PRO A 201 -25.07 14.06 -10.44
CA PRO A 201 -25.94 14.86 -9.61
C PRO A 201 -26.95 15.57 -10.50
N ARG A 202 -28.24 15.30 -10.30
CA ARG A 202 -29.31 16.03 -11.00
C ARG A 202 -29.05 17.50 -10.68
N GLY A 203 -28.76 18.29 -11.72
CA GLY A 203 -28.58 19.73 -11.56
C GLY A 203 -29.75 20.25 -10.74
N ALA A 204 -29.46 20.98 -9.66
CA ALA A 204 -30.47 21.72 -8.94
C ALA A 204 -31.17 22.61 -9.97
N THR A 205 -32.35 22.20 -10.42
CA THR A 205 -33.27 23.08 -11.12
C THR A 205 -33.57 24.20 -10.17
N THR A 206 -32.91 25.34 -10.39
CA THR A 206 -33.36 26.64 -9.91
C THR A 206 -34.73 26.89 -10.52
N GLU A 207 -35.78 26.36 -9.88
CA GLU A 207 -37.12 26.92 -10.04
C GLU A 207 -37.12 28.25 -9.29
N ARG A 208 -36.85 29.32 -10.05
CA ARG A 208 -37.41 30.63 -9.73
C ARG A 208 -38.89 30.57 -10.11
N GLY A 209 -39.76 30.65 -9.11
CA GLY A 209 -41.18 30.94 -9.21
C GLY A 209 -41.56 31.79 -8.02
#